data_AF-A0A3D5CN70-F1
#
_entry.id   AF-A0A3D5CN70-F1
#
_cell.length_a   1.000
_cell.length_b   1.000
_cell.length_c   1.000
_cell.angle_alpha   90.00
_cell.angle_beta   90.00
_cell.angle_gamma   90.00
#
_symmetry.space_group_name_H-M   'P 1'
#
loop_
_entity.id
_entity.type
_entity.pdbx_description
1 polymer ?
#
loop_
_entity_poly.entity_id
_entity_poly.type
_entity_poly.pdbx_seq_one_letter_code
_entity_poly.pdbx_strand_id
1 'polypeptide(L)' 'WDTTTKRVFCSRDRFGIKPLFYFWNGNTFVFGSEINAILASGYVTATPNESIIHDYLVYSRIDH' A
#
# COMPACT_ATOMS: atom_id res chain seq x y z
N TRP A 1 9.55 -15.42 2.34
CA TRP A 1 9.39 -15.84 3.75
C TRP A 1 10.51 -16.79 4.06
N ASP A 2 11.34 -16.43 5.03
CA ASP A 2 12.30 -17.35 5.60
C ASP A 2 11.57 -18.24 6.62
N THR A 3 11.49 -19.54 6.30
CA THR A 3 10.78 -20.54 7.12
C THR A 3 11.48 -20.84 8.44
N THR A 4 12.79 -20.61 8.51
CA THR A 4 13.66 -20.85 9.67
C THR A 4 13.58 -19.69 10.64
N THR A 5 13.76 -18.46 10.14
CA THR A 5 13.74 -17.26 10.99
C THR A 5 12.35 -16.66 11.17
N LYS A 6 11.34 -17.17 10.45
CA LYS A 6 9.96 -16.66 10.45
C LYS A 6 9.89 -15.18 10.09
N ARG A 7 10.69 -14.76 9.10
CA ARG A 7 10.80 -13.37 8.66
C ARG A 7 10.39 -13.19 7.20
N VAL A 8 9.76 -12.06 6.92
CA VAL A 8 9.57 -11.54 5.57
C VAL A 8 10.51 -10.36 5.39
N PHE A 9 11.28 -10.37 4.31
CA PHE A 9 12.09 -9.24 3.89
C PHE A 9 11.53 -8.71 2.57
N CYS A 10 11.25 -7.42 2.52
CA CYS A 10 10.77 -6.72 1.33
C CYS A 10 11.80 -5.64 0.97
N SER A 11 12.10 -5.48 -0.31
CA SER A 11 12.95 -4.39 -0.81
C SER A 11 12.26 -3.70 -1.98
N ARG A 12 12.44 -2.38 -2.09
CA ARG A 12 12.10 -1.62 -3.31
C ARG A 12 13.32 -1.53 -4.20
N ASP A 13 13.06 -1.36 -5.50
CA ASP A 13 14.11 -0.98 -6.42
C ASP A 13 14.66 0.42 -6.08
N ARG A 14 15.93 0.65 -6.38
CA ARG A 14 16.65 1.87 -5.98
C ARG A 14 16.07 3.15 -6.56
N PHE A 15 15.36 3.04 -7.69
CA PHE A 15 14.75 4.17 -8.38
C PHE A 15 13.26 4.34 -8.03
N GLY A 16 12.68 3.44 -7.22
CA GLY A 16 11.26 3.45 -6.88
C GLY A 16 10.33 3.21 -8.07
N ILE A 17 10.83 2.66 -9.17
CA ILE A 17 10.07 2.38 -10.40
C ILE A 17 8.89 1.47 -10.09
N LYS A 18 9.08 0.45 -9.24
CA LYS A 18 8.00 -0.43 -8.82
C LYS A 18 7.48 0.03 -7.45
N PRO A 19 6.19 0.38 -7.34
CA PRO A 19 5.55 0.60 -6.05
C PRO A 19 5.73 -0.60 -5.13
N LEU A 20 5.86 -0.34 -3.83
CA LEU A 20 5.71 -1.33 -2.79
C LEU A 20 4.65 -0.81 -1.84
N PHE A 21 3.43 -1.28 -2.02
CA PHE A 21 2.34 -1.02 -1.11
C PHE A 21 2.39 -2.06 0.02
N TYR A 22 2.08 -1.61 1.23
CA TYR A 22 1.97 -2.50 2.37
C TYR A 22 0.89 -2.05 3.34
N PHE A 23 0.42 -3.00 4.15
CA PHE A 23 -0.50 -2.80 5.25
C PHE A 23 -0.03 -3.59 6.47
N TRP A 24 -0.15 -2.98 7.64
CA TRP A 24 0.16 -3.61 8.92
C TRP A 24 -0.82 -3.12 9.99
N ASN A 25 -1.44 -4.06 10.71
CA ASN A 25 -2.34 -3.76 11.82
C ASN A 25 -1.87 -4.30 13.18
N GLY A 26 -0.58 -4.66 13.29
CA GLY A 26 -0.02 -5.29 14.50
C GLY A 26 -0.07 -6.82 14.52
N ASN A 27 -0.92 -7.44 13.70
CA ASN A 27 -1.07 -8.90 13.63
C ASN A 27 -0.86 -9.45 12.20
N THR A 28 -1.35 -8.73 11.20
CA THR A 28 -1.31 -9.15 9.79
C THR A 28 -0.52 -8.16 8.95
N PHE A 29 0.47 -8.68 8.24
CA PHE A 29 1.28 -7.94 7.27
C PHE A 29 0.90 -8.35 5.85
N VAL A 30 0.50 -7.39 5.03
CA VAL A 30 0.19 -7.58 3.61
C VAL A 30 1.08 -6.66 2.80
N PHE A 31 1.67 -7.15 1.73
CA PHE A 31 2.49 -6.34 0.82
C PHE A 31 2.29 -6.77 -0.63
N GLY A 32 2.52 -5.84 -1.56
CA GLY A 32 2.32 -6.07 -2.99
C GLY A 32 2.80 -4.89 -3.81
N SER A 33 3.06 -5.13 -5.09
CA SER A 33 3.49 -4.05 -5.99
C SER A 33 2.36 -3.27 -6.63
N GLU A 34 1.12 -3.69 -6.40
CA GLU A 34 -0.09 -3.06 -6.90
C GLU A 34 -1.05 -2.86 -5.74
N ILE A 35 -1.68 -1.68 -5.67
CA ILE A 35 -2.61 -1.37 -4.59
C ILE A 35 -3.81 -2.32 -4.60
N ASN A 36 -4.25 -2.76 -5.79
CA ASN A 36 -5.34 -3.71 -5.97
C ASN A 36 -5.12 -5.02 -5.22
N ALA A 37 -3.88 -5.51 -5.15
CA ALA A 37 -3.55 -6.73 -4.40
C ALA A 37 -3.75 -6.55 -2.89
N ILE A 38 -3.44 -5.36 -2.36
CA ILE A 38 -3.67 -5.03 -0.96
C ILE A 38 -5.18 -4.92 -0.68
N LEU A 39 -5.93 -4.25 -1.56
CA LEU A 39 -7.37 -4.06 -1.41
C LEU A 39 -8.15 -5.38 -1.54
N ALA A 40 -7.71 -6.29 -2.40
CA ALA A 40 -8.31 -7.62 -2.56
C ALA A 40 -7.95 -8.60 -1.43
N SER A 41 -7.02 -8.24 -0.53
CA SER A 41 -6.53 -9.15 0.52
C SER A 41 -7.56 -9.49 1.60
N GLY A 42 -8.64 -8.71 1.71
CA GLY A 42 -9.65 -8.85 2.77
C GLY A 42 -9.18 -8.37 4.16
N TYR A 43 -7.91 -7.98 4.32
CA TYR A 43 -7.35 -7.47 5.58
C TYR A 43 -7.39 -5.94 5.69
N VAL A 44 -7.77 -5.26 4.61
CA VAL A 44 -7.82 -3.79 4.53
C VAL A 44 -9.24 -3.37 4.17
N THR A 45 -9.80 -2.44 4.95
CA THR A 45 -11.03 -1.75 4.58
C THR A 45 -10.66 -0.57 3.68
N ALA A 46 -11.07 -0.63 2.41
CA ALA A 46 -10.87 0.47 1.47
C ALA A 46 -11.77 1.65 1.85
N THR A 47 -11.20 2.72 2.38
CA THR A 47 -11.92 3.97 2.67
C THR A 47 -11.39 5.10 1.81
N PRO A 48 -12.25 5.91 1.17
CA PRO A 48 -11.80 7.09 0.46
C PRO A 48 -11.07 8.08 1.38
N ASN A 49 -10.06 8.75 0.84
CA ASN A 49 -9.44 9.89 1.51
C ASN A 49 -10.18 11.15 1.08
N GLU A 50 -11.12 11.59 1.91
CA GLU A 50 -11.95 12.78 1.64
C GLU A 50 -11.12 14.06 1.42
N SER A 51 -9.96 14.18 2.07
CA SER A 51 -9.07 15.34 1.86
C SER A 51 -8.49 15.37 0.45
N ILE A 52 -8.04 14.22 -0.06
CA ILE A 52 -7.51 14.12 -1.42
C ILE A 52 -8.63 14.32 -2.46
N ILE A 53 -9.81 13.78 -2.19
CA ILE A 53 -10.99 13.98 -3.05
C ILE A 53 -11.34 15.46 -3.10
N HIS A 54 -11.40 16.14 -1.95
CA HIS A 54 -11.63 17.57 -1.88
C HIS A 54 -10.60 18.35 -2.69
N ASP A 55 -9.31 18.05 -2.52
CA ASP A 55 -8.23 18.76 -3.22
C ASP A 55 -8.30 18.55 -4.73
N TYR A 56 -8.64 17.34 -5.18
CA TYR A 56 -8.88 17.05 -6.58
C TYR A 56 -10.07 17.85 -7.13
N LEU A 57 -11.21 17.86 -6.43
CA LEU A 57 -12.43 18.53 -6.91
C LEU A 57 -12.30 20.05 -6.93
N VAL A 58 -11.67 20.65 -5.91
CA VAL A 58 -11.58 22.11 -5.78
C VAL A 58 -10.42 22.68 -6.59
N TYR A 59 -9.27 22.00 -6.60
CA TYR A 59 -8.04 22.53 -7.19
C TYR A 59 -7.60 21.82 -8.46
N SER A 60 -8.33 20.78 -8.92
CA SER A 60 -7.88 19.89 -10.01
C SER A 60 -6.46 19.36 -9.79
N ARG A 61 -6.07 19.20 -8.52
CA ARG A 61 -4.74 18.69 -8.15
C ARG A 61 -4.73 17.17 -8.27
N ILE A 62 -3.80 16.67 -9.08
CA ILE A 62 -3.67 15.24 -9.40
C ILE A 62 -2.41 14.62 -8.80
N ASP A 63 -1.40 15.45 -8.45
CA ASP A 63 -0.10 15.00 -7.97
C ASP A 63 0.07 15.29 -6.47
N HIS A 64 0.36 14.23 -5.70
CA HIS A 64 0.86 14.24 -4.31
C HIS A 64 2.03 13.27 -4.19
#